data_AF-A0A9D9QBT6-F1
#
_entry.id   AF-A0A9D9QBT6-F1
#
_cell.length_a   1.000
_cell.length_b   1.000
_cell.length_c   1.000
_cell.angle_alpha   90.00
_cell.angle_beta   90.00
_cell.angle_gamma   90.00
#
_symmetry.space_group_name_H-M   'P 1'
#
loop_
_entity.id
_entity.type
_entity.pdbx_description
1 polymer ?
#
loop_
_entity_poly.entity_id
_entity_poly.type
_entity_poly.pdbx_seq_one_letter_code
_entity_poly.pdbx_strand_id
1 'polypeptide(L)' 'MECYSLRTIYESNDFITILNETDEGYVIRIVRDKDGYEEVTNEFMTKELFETCLRTGYLTKIESSSRKLVATA' A
#
# COMPACT_ATOMS: atom_id res chain seq x y z
N MET A 1 3.40 -7.32 -9.86
CA MET A 1 2.79 -7.06 -8.54
C MET A 1 2.89 -5.57 -8.31
N GLU A 2 1.77 -4.87 -8.42
CA GLU A 2 1.73 -3.41 -8.24
C GLU A 2 1.74 -3.09 -6.73
N CYS A 3 2.64 -2.21 -6.32
CA CYS A 3 2.79 -1.77 -4.93
C CYS A 3 2.57 -0.26 -4.83
N TYR A 4 1.92 0.17 -3.77
CA TYR A 4 1.58 1.57 -3.51
C TYR A 4 2.01 1.93 -2.10
N SER A 5 2.66 3.08 -1.90
CA SER A 5 2.92 3.61 -0.56
C SER A 5 1.70 4.36 -0.08
N LEU A 6 1.43 4.22 1.21
CA LEU A 6 0.48 5.06 1.92
C LEU A 6 1.17 6.33 2.36
N ARG A 7 0.54 7.49 2.10
CA ARG A 7 0.98 8.75 2.69
C ARG A 7 0.62 8.76 4.17
N THR A 8 1.52 8.24 5.00
CA THR A 8 1.45 8.35 6.45
C THR A 8 2.06 9.68 6.91
N ILE A 9 1.54 10.20 8.02
CA ILE A 9 1.95 11.46 8.65
C ILE A 9 3.15 11.22 9.61
N TYR A 10 3.35 9.96 9.99
CA TYR A 10 4.43 9.49 10.85
C TYR A 10 5.37 8.61 10.03
N GLU A 11 6.63 8.42 10.44
CA GLU A 11 7.65 7.61 9.74
C GLU A 11 7.32 6.09 9.71
N SER A 12 6.08 5.72 9.42
CA SER A 12 5.63 4.33 9.30
C SER A 12 5.89 3.82 7.88
N ASN A 13 6.44 2.61 7.79
CA ASN A 13 6.69 1.94 6.51
C ASN A 13 5.42 1.24 6.01
N ASP A 14 4.38 2.04 5.73
CA ASP A 14 3.07 1.54 5.32
C ASP A 14 3.00 1.39 3.80
N PHE A 15 2.73 0.18 3.31
CA PHE A 15 2.56 -0.08 1.89
C PHE A 15 1.43 -1.06 1.62
N ILE A 16 0.85 -0.91 0.43
CA ILE A 16 -0.24 -1.72 -0.08
C ILE A 16 0.24 -2.50 -1.29
N THR A 17 -0.15 -3.76 -1.37
CA THR A 17 0.06 -4.60 -2.55
C THR A 17 -1.28 -5.09 -3.07
N ILE A 18 -1.51 -4.93 -4.37
CA ILE A 18 -2.70 -5.53 -5.00
C ILE A 18 -2.47 -7.04 -5.12
N LEU A 19 -3.30 -7.82 -4.44
CA LEU A 19 -3.29 -9.28 -4.49
C LEU A 19 -4.16 -9.82 -5.62
N ASN A 20 -5.33 -9.19 -5.82
CA ASN A 20 -6.25 -9.59 -6.87
C ASN A 20 -7.02 -8.37 -7.39
N GLU A 21 -7.40 -8.40 -8.66
CA GLU A 21 -8.25 -7.41 -9.30
C GLU A 21 -9.57 -8.06 -9.70
N THR A 22 -10.68 -7.41 -9.40
CA THR A 22 -12.03 -7.81 -9.80
C THR A 22 -12.71 -6.65 -10.53
N ASP A 23 -13.87 -6.92 -11.11
CA ASP A 23 -14.61 -5.87 -11.83
C ASP A 23 -15.10 -4.77 -10.88
N GLU A 24 -15.42 -5.14 -9.64
CA GLU A 24 -15.93 -4.27 -8.58
C GLU A 24 -14.82 -3.54 -7.78
N GLY A 25 -13.59 -4.06 -7.78
CA GLY A 25 -12.52 -3.54 -6.92
C GLY A 25 -11.21 -4.32 -6.96
N TYR A 26 -10.43 -4.15 -5.89
CA TYR A 26 -9.12 -4.75 -5.70
C TYR A 26 -9.07 -5.39 -4.32
N VAL A 27 -8.59 -6.63 -4.26
CA VAL A 27 -8.17 -7.23 -3.01
C VAL A 27 -6.75 -6.76 -2.75
N ILE A 28 -6.58 -6.00 -1.69
CA ILE A 28 -5.31 -5.39 -1.32
C ILE A 28 -4.79 -5.99 -0.02
N ARG A 29 -3.46 -6.05 0.08
CA ARG A 29 -2.74 -6.39 1.31
C ARG A 29 -2.05 -5.15 1.83
N ILE A 30 -2.47 -4.69 2.99
CA ILE A 30 -1.87 -3.56 3.70
C ILE A 30 -0.87 -4.13 4.69
N VAL A 31 0.37 -3.66 4.62
CA VAL A 31 1.41 -3.94 5.60
C VAL A 31 1.72 -2.63 6.31
N ARG A 32 1.62 -2.63 7.64
CA ARG A 32 1.96 -1.49 8.48
C ARG A 32 3.03 -1.88 9.47
N ASP A 33 4.08 -1.09 9.53
CA ASP A 33 5.13 -1.26 10.53
C ASP A 33 4.80 -0.39 11.75
N LYS A 34 4.56 -1.03 12.88
CA LYS A 34 4.33 -0.38 14.17
C LYS A 34 5.29 -0.93 15.21
N ASP A 35 6.29 -0.13 15.56
CA ASP A 35 7.15 -0.36 16.73
C ASP A 35 7.81 -1.76 16.73
N GLY A 36 8.28 -2.21 15.54
CA GLY A 36 8.93 -3.51 15.36
C GLY A 36 7.98 -4.69 15.11
N TYR A 37 6.67 -4.46 14.99
CA TYR A 37 5.69 -5.45 14.57
C TYR A 37 5.04 -5.06 13.23
N GLU A 38 5.11 -5.98 12.27
CA GLU A 38 4.41 -5.86 10.99
C GLU A 38 2.97 -6.34 11.13
N GLU A 39 2.02 -5.42 11.03
CA GLU A 39 0.60 -5.73 10.93
C GLU A 39 0.25 -5.93 9.46
N VAL A 40 -0.24 -7.12 9.13
CA VAL A 40 -0.64 -7.50 7.78
C VAL A 40 -2.13 -7.73 7.74
N THR A 41 -2.83 -6.95 6.92
CA THR A 41 -4.28 -7.06 6.75
C THR A 41 -4.63 -7.18 5.28
N ASN A 42 -5.53 -8.10 4.95
CA ASN A 42 -6.12 -8.20 3.62
C ASN A 42 -7.49 -7.53 3.64
N GLU A 43 -7.68 -6.52 2.80
CA GLU A 43 -8.93 -5.79 2.70
C GLU A 43 -9.38 -5.69 1.25
N PHE A 44 -10.69 -5.51 1.05
CA PHE A 44 -11.24 -5.22 -0.26
C PHE A 44 -11.41 -3.71 -0.41
N MET A 45 -10.84 -3.17 -1.49
CA MET A 45 -10.92 -1.76 -1.84
C MET A 45 -11.67 -1.62 -3.17
N THR A 46 -12.74 -0.84 -3.19
CA THR A 46 -13.47 -0.59 -4.45
C THR A 46 -12.61 0.19 -5.44
N LYS A 47 -12.89 0.05 -6.74
CA LYS A 47 -12.17 0.82 -7.78
C LYS A 47 -12.24 2.32 -7.53
N GLU A 48 -13.42 2.82 -7.18
CA GLU A 48 -13.65 4.25 -6.89
C GLU A 48 -12.79 4.76 -5.73
N LEU A 49 -12.70 3.98 -4.64
CA LEU A 49 -11.88 4.36 -3.49
C LEU A 49 -10.39 4.37 -3.86
N PHE A 50 -9.94 3.32 -4.56
CA PHE A 50 -8.56 3.21 -5.02
C PHE A 50 -8.15 4.37 -5.94
N GLU A 51 -8.97 4.70 -6.93
CA GLU A 51 -8.75 5.82 -7.84
C GLU A 51 -8.78 7.16 -7.10
N THR A 52 -9.68 7.32 -6.13
CA THR A 52 -9.73 8.52 -5.29
C THR A 52 -8.48 8.67 -4.44
N CYS A 53 -8.00 7.59 -3.84
CA CYS A 53 -6.78 7.60 -3.05
C CYS A 53 -5.54 7.89 -3.92
N LEU A 54 -5.48 7.37 -5.14
CA LEU A 54 -4.45 7.73 -6.13
C LEU A 54 -4.52 9.22 -6.50
N ARG A 55 -5.72 9.71 -6.82
CA ARG A 55 -5.95 11.09 -7.27
C ARG A 55 -5.65 12.13 -6.18
N THR A 56 -5.94 11.81 -4.93
CA THR A 56 -5.66 12.69 -3.77
C THR A 56 -4.21 12.63 -3.31
N GLY A 57 -3.40 11.71 -3.87
CA GLY A 57 -2.02 11.48 -3.45
C GLY A 57 -1.91 10.75 -2.11
N TYR A 58 -2.98 10.07 -1.68
CA TYR A 58 -2.96 9.17 -0.53
C TYR A 58 -2.24 7.86 -0.86
N LEU A 59 -2.44 7.36 -2.09
CA LEU A 59 -1.66 6.26 -2.67
C LEU A 59 -0.68 6.80 -3.69
N THR A 60 0.59 6.45 -3.54
CA THR A 60 1.62 6.73 -4.55
C THR A 60 2.12 5.42 -5.11
N LYS A 61 2.04 5.26 -6.43
CA LYS A 61 2.55 4.07 -7.10
C LYS A 61 4.07 3.98 -6.89
N ILE A 62 4.52 2.87 -6.32
CA ILE A 62 5.94 2.58 -6.16
C ILE A 62 6.33 1.66 -7.31
N GLU A 63 7.21 2.12 -8.20
CA GLU A 63 7.78 1.22 -9.19
C GLU A 63 8.61 0.15 -8.48
N SER A 64 8.37 -1.12 -8.82
CA SER A 64 9.00 -2.30 -8.17
C SER A 64 10.54 -2.26 -8.12
N SER A 65 11.16 -1.31 -8.81
CA SER A 65 12.59 -1.03 -8.84
C SER A 65 13.15 -0.43 -7.54
N SER A 66 12.32 0.10 -6.64
CA SER A 66 12.76 0.80 -5.42
C SER A 66 12.54 0.03 -4.10
N ARG A 67 12.24 -1.28 -4.16
CA ARG A 67 12.07 -2.14 -2.96
C ARG A 67 13.35 -2.36 -2.13
N LYS A 68 14.48 -1.76 -2.53
CA LYS A 68 15.68 -1.65 -1.70
C LYS A 68 15.69 -0.25 -1.10
N LEU A 69 15.50 -0.14 0.22
CA LEU A 69 16.04 0.90 1.13
C LEU A 69 15.12 1.13 2.35
N VAL A 70 14.70 0.10 3.10
CA VAL A 70 14.24 0.31 4.49
C VAL A 70 14.73 -0.76 5.48
N ALA A 71 15.53 -1.73 5.04
CA ALA A 71 16.19 -2.69 5.94
C ALA A 71 17.71 -2.48 5.90
N THR A 72 18.21 -1.39 6.49
CA THR A 72 19.56 -1.27 7.10
C THR A 72 19.69 0.12 7.70
N ALA A 73 19.60 0.21 9.03
CA ALA A 73 20.42 1.07 9.87
C ALA A 73 20.46 0.45 11.26
#